data_AF-V4P836-F1
#
_entry.id   AF-V4P836-F1
#
_cell.length_a   1.000
_cell.length_b   1.000
_cell.length_c   1.000
_cell.angle_alpha   90.00
_cell.angle_beta   90.00
_cell.angle_gamma   90.00
#
_symmetry.space_group_name_H-M   'P 1'
#
loop_
_entity.id
_entity.type
_entity.pdbx_description
1 polymer ?
#
loop_
_entity_poly.entity_id
_entity_poly.type
_entity_poly.pdbx_seq_one_letter_code
_entity_poly.pdbx_strand_id
1 'polypeptide(L)'
;MAMTPAKKKYQIYLPGPIAERFETLAARPGTNKSAILAMAITAWMDRKGANELDDRFGTRFRNYSLQLDRFERDQRVVMETLALFIRLNLQRDSFLPDTDEATRARGAERFRAFVAEVGRRLAQDEPSFDPLILGGLYD
;
A
#
# COMPACT_ATOMS: atom_id res chain seq x y z
N MET A 1 17.11 -28.45 30.14
CA MET A 1 16.30 -28.14 31.34
C MET A 1 15.68 -26.77 31.11
N ALA A 2 14.39 -26.68 30.77
CA ALA A 2 13.74 -25.41 30.48
C ALA A 2 13.59 -24.62 31.79
N MET A 3 14.21 -23.44 31.85
CA MET A 3 14.21 -22.60 33.05
C MET A 3 12.82 -21.97 33.21
N THR A 4 12.07 -22.41 34.21
CA THR A 4 10.74 -21.86 34.54
C THR A 4 10.87 -20.35 34.75
N PRO A 5 10.11 -19.51 34.03
CA PRO A 5 10.25 -18.06 34.15
C PRO A 5 9.98 -17.60 35.57
N ALA A 6 10.81 -16.68 36.07
CA ALA A 6 10.71 -16.17 37.43
C ALA A 6 9.35 -15.49 37.66
N LYS A 7 8.60 -15.96 38.66
CA LYS A 7 7.31 -15.37 39.05
C LYS A 7 7.53 -14.26 40.07
N LYS A 8 6.94 -13.08 39.82
CA LYS A 8 6.95 -11.95 40.76
C LYS A 8 5.57 -11.77 41.40
N LYS A 9 5.53 -11.63 42.73
CA LYS A 9 4.29 -11.37 43.47
C LYS A 9 3.98 -9.87 43.44
N TYR A 10 2.74 -9.53 43.13
CA TYR A 10 2.21 -8.17 43.20
C TYR A 10 1.06 -8.14 44.21
N GLN A 11 0.97 -7.06 45.00
CA GLN A 11 -0.15 -6.79 45.90
C GLN A 11 -0.91 -5.59 45.37
N ILE A 12 -2.16 -5.81 44.98
CA ILE A 12 -3.01 -4.83 44.30
C ILE A 12 -4.37 -4.78 44.98
N TYR A 13 -4.92 -3.57 45.07
CA TYR A 13 -6.28 -3.36 45.54
C TYR A 13 -7.24 -3.38 44.35
N LEU A 14 -8.33 -4.15 44.48
CA LEU A 14 -9.43 -4.17 43.53
C LEU A 14 -10.63 -3.44 44.15
N PRO A 15 -11.35 -2.59 43.38
CA PRO A 15 -12.63 -2.05 43.84
C PRO A 15 -13.59 -3.19 44.22
N GLY A 16 -14.37 -3.01 45.28
CA GLY A 16 -15.27 -4.03 45.83
C GLY A 16 -16.09 -4.80 44.78
N PRO A 17 -16.80 -4.10 43.87
CA PRO A 17 -17.59 -4.77 42.82
C PRO A 17 -16.76 -5.62 41.84
N ILE A 18 -15.51 -5.23 41.59
CA ILE A 18 -14.60 -5.97 40.71
C ILE A 18 -14.01 -7.17 41.44
N ALA A 19 -13.66 -7.02 42.72
CA ALA A 19 -13.17 -8.10 43.56
C ALA A 19 -14.21 -9.24 43.64
N GLU A 20 -15.48 -8.92 43.88
CA GLU A 20 -16.56 -9.92 43.96
C GLU A 20 -16.73 -10.72 42.65
N ARG A 21 -16.70 -10.02 41.51
CA ARG A 21 -16.75 -10.66 40.19
C ARG A 21 -15.51 -11.54 39.95
N PHE A 22 -14.34 -11.09 40.39
CA PHE A 22 -13.09 -11.84 40.27
C PHE A 22 -13.11 -13.11 41.12
N GLU A 23 -13.61 -13.04 42.35
CA GLU A 23 -13.80 -14.21 43.23
C GLU A 23 -14.75 -15.24 42.59
N THR A 24 -15.86 -14.77 42.03
CA THR A 24 -16.81 -15.65 41.32
C THR A 24 -16.17 -16.34 40.12
N LEU A 25 -15.32 -15.63 39.39
CA LEU A 25 -14.59 -16.18 38.24
C LEU A 25 -13.55 -17.22 38.67
N ALA A 26 -12.86 -16.96 39.78
CA ALA A 26 -11.83 -17.84 40.33
C ALA A 26 -12.40 -19.07 41.06
N ALA A 27 -13.66 -19.04 41.47
CA ALA A 27 -14.34 -20.18 42.09
C ALA A 27 -14.65 -21.32 41.10
N ARG A 28 -14.45 -21.10 39.79
CA ARG A 28 -14.68 -22.12 38.75
C ARG A 28 -13.57 -23.20 38.78
N PRO A 29 -13.92 -24.50 38.65
CA PRO A 29 -12.95 -25.59 38.60
C PRO A 29 -11.93 -25.39 37.46
N GLY A 30 -10.65 -25.63 37.75
CA GLY A 30 -9.57 -25.57 36.75
C GLY A 30 -8.95 -24.19 36.54
N THR A 31 -9.41 -23.15 37.23
CA THR A 31 -8.87 -21.79 37.14
C THR A 31 -8.31 -21.33 38.48
N ASN A 32 -7.18 -20.62 38.46
CA ASN A 32 -6.62 -19.98 39.65
C ASN A 32 -6.52 -18.47 39.43
N LYS A 33 -6.63 -17.70 40.52
CA LYS A 33 -6.64 -16.22 40.50
C LYS A 33 -5.45 -15.63 39.73
N SER A 34 -4.26 -16.19 39.95
CA SER A 34 -3.03 -15.74 39.29
C SER A 34 -3.07 -15.96 37.77
N ALA A 35 -3.64 -17.07 37.31
CA ALA A 35 -3.79 -17.38 35.88
C ALA A 35 -4.82 -16.46 35.23
N ILE A 36 -5.96 -16.22 35.89
CA ILE A 36 -6.97 -15.27 35.42
C ILE A 36 -6.37 -13.87 35.30
N LEU A 37 -5.63 -13.42 36.33
CA LEU A 37 -4.99 -12.11 36.33
C LEU A 37 -3.92 -12.01 35.24
N ALA A 38 -3.09 -13.03 35.06
CA ALA A 38 -2.09 -13.07 34.00
C ALA A 38 -2.76 -12.97 32.62
N MET A 39 -3.79 -13.77 32.36
CA MET A 39 -4.56 -13.70 31.10
C MET A 39 -5.18 -12.32 30.88
N ALA A 40 -5.77 -11.72 31.92
CA ALA A 40 -6.39 -10.40 31.81
C ALA A 40 -5.37 -9.30 31.50
N ILE A 41 -4.20 -9.32 32.16
CA ILE A 41 -3.12 -8.36 31.92
C ILE A 41 -2.55 -8.54 30.52
N THR A 42 -2.28 -9.78 30.10
CA THR A 42 -1.83 -10.08 28.73
C THR A 42 -2.83 -9.58 27.70
N ALA A 43 -4.11 -9.91 27.83
CA ALA A 43 -5.15 -9.46 26.91
C ALA A 43 -5.30 -7.93 26.88
N TRP A 44 -5.09 -7.25 28.01
CA TRP A 44 -5.09 -5.79 28.07
C TRP A 44 -3.87 -5.19 27.36
N MET A 45 -2.68 -5.74 27.59
CA MET A 45 -1.44 -5.31 26.94
C MET A 45 -1.49 -5.53 25.42
N ASP A 46 -1.98 -6.69 24.99
CA ASP A 46 -2.12 -7.03 23.57
C ASP A 46 -3.13 -6.09 22.88
N ARG A 47 -4.28 -5.83 23.52
CA ARG A 47 -5.28 -4.88 23.01
C ARG A 47 -4.72 -3.46 22.95
N LYS A 48 -3.96 -3.04 23.96
CA LYS A 48 -3.32 -1.72 23.96
C LYS A 48 -2.29 -1.59 22.85
N GLY A 49 -1.47 -2.63 22.62
CA GLY A 49 -0.54 -2.68 21.50
C GLY A 49 -1.25 -2.60 20.14
N ALA A 50 -2.36 -3.32 19.96
CA ALA A 50 -3.18 -3.23 18.75
C ALA A 50 -3.77 -1.82 18.54
N ASN A 51 -4.30 -1.20 19.60
CA ASN A 51 -4.83 0.16 19.54
C ASN A 51 -3.72 1.19 19.25
N GLU A 52 -2.54 1.08 19.85
CA GLU A 52 -1.42 1.98 19.57
C GLU A 52 -0.94 1.89 18.11
N LEU A 53 -0.98 0.68 17.52
CA LEU A 53 -0.69 0.50 16.10
C LEU A 53 -1.77 1.13 15.22
N ASP A 54 -3.05 0.92 15.54
CA ASP A 54 -4.16 1.50 14.77
C ASP A 54 -4.21 3.04 14.91
N ASP A 55 -3.93 3.58 16.09
CA ASP A 55 -3.82 5.03 16.32
C ASP A 55 -2.63 5.62 15.55
N ARG A 56 -1.48 4.92 15.54
CA ARG A 56 -0.25 5.40 14.89
C ARG A 56 -0.30 5.26 13.37
N PHE A 57 -0.94 4.22 12.85
CA PHE A 57 -0.87 3.86 11.43
C PHE A 57 -2.22 3.86 10.71
N GLY A 58 -3.36 3.77 11.40
CA GLY A 58 -4.68 3.69 10.80
C GLY A 58 -4.99 4.87 9.88
N THR A 59 -4.70 6.11 10.32
CA THR A 59 -4.88 7.30 9.46
C THR A 59 -3.96 7.26 8.24
N ARG A 60 -2.70 6.82 8.40
CA ARG A 60 -1.75 6.73 7.28
C ARG A 60 -2.18 5.67 6.28
N PHE A 61 -2.65 4.51 6.73
CA PHE A 61 -3.12 3.43 5.88
C PHE A 61 -4.40 3.80 5.14
N ARG A 62 -5.34 4.50 5.80
CA ARG A 62 -6.51 5.07 5.13
C ARG A 62 -6.10 6.05 4.03
N ASN A 63 -5.13 6.92 4.29
CA ASN A 63 -4.62 7.85 3.27
C ASN A 63 -3.98 7.11 2.10
N TYR A 64 -3.18 6.07 2.34
CA TYR A 64 -2.61 5.25 1.27
C TYR A 64 -3.68 4.52 0.45
N SER A 65 -4.72 4.01 1.10
CA SER A 65 -5.83 3.36 0.41
C SER A 65 -6.52 4.34 -0.55
N LEU A 66 -6.79 5.57 -0.09
CA LEU A 66 -7.36 6.62 -0.94
C LEU A 66 -6.42 7.04 -2.09
N GLN A 67 -5.11 7.08 -1.85
CA GLN A 67 -4.13 7.35 -2.90
C GLN A 67 -4.07 6.22 -3.93
N LEU A 68 -4.17 4.97 -3.48
CA LEU A 68 -4.20 3.81 -4.37
C LEU A 68 -5.48 3.80 -5.23
N ASP A 69 -6.64 4.08 -4.64
CA ASP A 69 -7.90 4.21 -5.38
C ASP A 69 -7.81 5.28 -6.47
N ARG A 70 -7.15 6.41 -6.17
CA ARG A 70 -6.90 7.47 -7.15
C ARG A 70 -5.93 6.99 -8.23
N PHE A 71 -4.85 6.32 -7.86
CA PHE A 71 -3.88 5.77 -8.80
C PHE A 71 -4.52 4.77 -9.76
N GLU A 72 -5.39 3.88 -9.27
CA GLU A 72 -6.12 2.93 -10.10
C GLU A 72 -7.05 3.63 -11.11
N ARG A 73 -7.72 4.71 -10.69
CA ARG A 73 -8.54 5.53 -11.60
C ARG A 73 -7.68 6.21 -12.66
N ASP A 74 -6.57 6.83 -12.26
CA ASP A 74 -5.65 7.49 -13.19
C ASP A 74 -5.07 6.47 -14.18
N GLN A 75 -4.71 5.28 -13.70
CA GLN A 75 -4.23 4.17 -14.53
C GLN A 75 -5.29 3.69 -15.54
N ARG A 76 -6.57 3.63 -15.15
CA ARG A 76 -7.66 3.31 -16.07
C ARG A 76 -7.81 4.36 -17.16
N VAL A 77 -7.77 5.65 -16.81
CA VAL A 77 -7.84 6.76 -17.76
C VAL A 77 -6.67 6.68 -18.77
N VAL A 78 -5.46 6.38 -18.31
CA VAL A 78 -4.30 6.18 -19.19
C VAL A 78 -4.52 5.02 -20.17
N MET A 79 -5.05 3.89 -19.70
CA MET A 79 -5.33 2.73 -20.57
C MET A 79 -6.42 3.02 -21.60
N GLU A 80 -7.50 3.68 -21.20
CA GLU A 80 -8.57 4.09 -22.11
C GLU A 80 -8.03 5.07 -23.17
N THR A 81 -7.23 6.05 -22.75
CA THR A 81 -6.59 7.02 -23.65
C THR A 81 -5.63 6.33 -24.62
N LEU A 82 -4.82 5.38 -24.15
CA LEU A 82 -3.92 4.60 -24.99
C LEU A 82 -4.68 3.75 -26.01
N ALA A 83 -5.77 3.10 -25.60
CA ALA A 83 -6.62 2.34 -26.51
C ALA A 83 -7.24 3.23 -27.61
N LEU A 84 -7.71 4.42 -27.24
CA LEU A 84 -8.22 5.41 -28.19
C LEU A 84 -7.12 5.91 -29.13
N PHE A 85 -5.92 6.20 -28.60
CA PHE A 85 -4.76 6.61 -29.40
C PHE A 85 -4.37 5.54 -30.42
N ILE A 86 -4.25 4.28 -29.99
CA ILE A 86 -3.94 3.16 -30.90
C ILE A 86 -5.02 3.04 -31.98
N ARG A 87 -6.30 3.08 -31.60
CA ARG A 87 -7.42 3.04 -32.56
C ARG A 87 -7.31 4.16 -33.59
N LEU A 88 -7.07 5.39 -33.16
CA LEU A 88 -6.94 6.55 -34.04
C LEU A 88 -5.75 6.39 -35.00
N ASN A 89 -4.61 5.89 -34.52
CA ASN A 89 -3.44 5.64 -35.37
C ASN A 89 -3.75 4.56 -36.41
N LEU A 90 -4.36 3.43 -36.02
CA LEU A 90 -4.74 2.38 -36.98
C LEU A 90 -5.75 2.88 -38.02
N GLN A 91 -6.70 3.73 -37.63
CA GLN A 91 -7.63 4.37 -38.58
C GLN A 91 -6.88 5.29 -39.55
N ARG A 92 -5.94 6.10 -39.06
CA ARG A 92 -5.10 6.96 -39.90
C ARG A 92 -4.25 6.15 -40.88
N ASP A 93 -3.63 5.07 -40.40
CA ASP A 93 -2.71 4.24 -41.18
C ASP A 93 -3.46 3.36 -42.18
N SER A 94 -4.76 3.09 -41.97
CA SER A 94 -5.58 2.28 -42.89
C SER A 94 -5.70 2.86 -44.31
N PHE A 95 -5.41 4.14 -44.49
CA PHE A 95 -5.41 4.83 -45.78
C PHE A 95 -4.00 5.05 -46.36
N LEU A 96 -2.93 4.61 -45.66
CA LEU A 96 -1.56 4.75 -46.15
C LEU A 96 -1.18 3.56 -47.04
N PRO A 97 -0.40 3.79 -48.11
CA PRO A 97 0.20 2.71 -48.88
C PRO A 97 1.19 1.91 -48.02
N ASP A 98 1.38 0.63 -48.37
CA ASP A 98 2.33 -0.23 -47.68
C ASP A 98 3.74 0.38 -47.67
N THR A 99 4.29 0.47 -46.47
CA THR A 99 5.59 1.10 -46.23
C THR A 99 6.73 0.22 -46.75
N ASP A 100 7.64 0.80 -47.54
CA ASP A 100 8.84 0.11 -48.02
C ASP A 100 9.80 -0.28 -46.87
N GLU A 101 10.74 -1.18 -47.16
CA GLU A 101 11.66 -1.70 -46.15
C GLU A 101 12.55 -0.62 -45.53
N ALA A 102 12.99 0.36 -46.34
CA ALA A 102 13.82 1.47 -45.88
C ALA A 102 13.07 2.39 -44.89
N THR A 103 11.80 2.67 -45.15
CA THR A 103 10.96 3.51 -44.30
C THR A 103 10.57 2.78 -43.02
N ARG A 104 10.30 1.47 -43.07
CA ARG A 104 10.13 0.63 -41.85
C ARG A 104 11.39 0.62 -41.00
N ALA A 105 12.57 0.45 -41.62
CA ALA A 105 13.85 0.46 -40.92
C ALA A 105 14.11 1.80 -40.20
N ARG A 106 13.85 2.93 -40.87
CA ARG A 106 13.91 4.28 -40.27
C ARG A 106 12.93 4.46 -39.11
N GLY A 107 11.72 3.93 -39.22
CA GLY A 107 10.73 3.94 -38.13
C GLY A 107 11.24 3.19 -36.90
N ALA A 108 11.80 1.99 -37.10
CA ALA A 108 12.37 1.19 -36.02
C ALA A 108 13.59 1.88 -35.37
N GLU A 109 14.46 2.52 -36.15
CA GLU A 109 15.59 3.31 -35.64
C GLU A 109 15.11 4.47 -34.75
N ARG A 110 14.13 5.26 -35.22
CA ARG A 110 13.54 6.36 -34.44
C ARG A 110 12.90 5.88 -33.14
N PHE A 111 12.18 4.76 -33.18
CA PHE A 111 11.57 4.19 -31.99
C PHE A 111 12.62 3.74 -30.96
N ARG A 112 13.72 3.09 -31.40
CA ARG A 112 14.82 2.73 -30.51
C ARG A 112 15.46 3.95 -29.86
N ALA A 113 15.68 5.03 -30.62
CA ALA A 113 16.22 6.27 -30.10
C ALA A 113 15.29 6.90 -29.04
N PHE A 114 13.97 6.91 -29.30
CA PHE A 114 12.97 7.34 -28.32
C PHE A 114 13.02 6.51 -27.04
N VAL A 115 13.03 5.17 -27.14
CA VAL A 115 13.10 4.28 -25.95
C VAL A 115 14.38 4.52 -25.14
N ALA A 116 15.52 4.73 -25.82
CA ALA A 116 16.77 5.04 -25.15
C ALA A 116 16.73 6.38 -24.40
N GLU A 117 16.07 7.40 -24.97
CA GLU A 117 15.84 8.70 -24.32
C GLU A 117 14.96 8.55 -23.07
N VAL A 118 13.83 7.85 -23.19
CA VAL A 118 12.93 7.59 -22.05
C VAL A 118 13.67 6.85 -20.94
N GLY A 119 14.43 5.80 -21.29
CA GLY A 119 15.21 5.03 -20.33
C GLY A 119 16.25 5.88 -19.59
N ARG A 120 16.89 6.83 -20.28
CA ARG A 120 17.84 7.75 -19.66
C ARG A 120 17.18 8.68 -18.64
N ARG A 121 16.04 9.28 -19.00
CA ARG A 121 15.31 10.19 -18.11
C ARG A 121 14.77 9.49 -16.87
N LEU A 122 14.24 8.28 -17.02
CA LEU A 122 13.83 7.44 -15.89
C LEU A 122 15.00 7.13 -14.95
N ALA A 123 16.19 6.89 -15.48
CA ALA A 123 17.39 6.67 -14.66
C ALA A 123 17.90 7.94 -13.96
N GLN A 124 17.50 9.12 -14.44
CA GLN A 124 17.90 10.43 -13.92
C GLN A 124 16.91 11.00 -12.89
N ASP A 125 15.83 10.28 -12.58
CA ASP A 125 14.72 10.74 -11.70
C ASP A 125 14.14 12.09 -12.15
N GLU A 126 14.23 12.38 -13.45
CA GLU A 126 13.71 13.60 -14.05
C GLU A 126 12.19 13.47 -14.21
N PRO A 127 11.39 14.46 -13.79
CA PRO A 127 9.93 14.34 -13.80
C PRO A 127 9.39 14.05 -15.20
N SER A 128 8.24 13.36 -15.24
CA SER A 128 7.59 12.86 -16.46
C SER A 128 7.40 13.95 -17.52
N PHE A 129 7.13 13.54 -18.77
CA PHE A 129 6.85 14.41 -19.92
C PHE A 129 5.87 15.54 -19.56
N ASP A 130 6.39 16.65 -19.05
CA ASP A 130 5.60 17.78 -18.61
C ASP A 130 4.92 18.37 -19.86
N PRO A 131 3.58 18.44 -19.89
CA PRO A 131 2.86 19.07 -21.00
C PRO A 131 3.30 20.52 -21.24
N LEU A 132 3.79 21.22 -20.22
CA LEU A 132 4.31 22.59 -20.34
C LEU A 132 5.67 22.67 -21.06
N ILE A 133 6.41 21.55 -21.16
CA ILE A 133 7.64 21.46 -21.97
C ILE A 133 7.32 21.07 -23.42
N LEU A 134 6.28 20.25 -23.65
CA LEU A 134 5.85 19.84 -24.99
C LEU A 134 5.05 20.92 -25.74
N GLY A 135 4.60 21.99 -25.05
CA GLY A 135 3.94 23.16 -25.63
C GLY A 135 4.87 24.10 -26.42
N GLY A 136 6.18 23.86 -26.45
CA GLY A 136 7.16 24.68 -27.19
C GLY A 136 7.32 24.34 -28.67
N LEU A 137 6.40 23.57 -29.26
CA LEU A 137 6.43 23.20 -30.69
C LEU A 137 5.42 24.00 -31.55
N TYR A 138 4.96 25.14 -31.03
CA TYR A 138 4.09 26.09 -31.75
C TYR A 138 4.72 27.50 -31.84
N ASP A 139 6.03 27.59 -32.07
CA ASP A 139 6.71 28.79 -32.58
C ASP A 139 7.51 28.45 -33.85
#